data_AF-A0A257P2A5-F1
#
_entry.id   AF-A0A257P2A5-F1
#
_cell.length_a   1.000
_cell.length_b   1.000
_cell.length_c   1.000
_cell.angle_alpha   90.00
_cell.angle_beta   90.00
_cell.angle_gamma   90.00
#
_symmetry.space_group_name_H-M   'P 1'
#
loop_
_entity.id
_entity.type
_entity.pdbx_description
1 polymer ?
#
loop_
_entity_poly.entity_id
_entity_poly.type
_entity_poly.pdbx_seq_one_letter_code
_entity_poly.pdbx_strand_id
1 'polypeptide(L)'
;MKTAIILFNLGGPDEPEAIKPFRVNLFSDPAIIRAPIFIRFWLARLIAASSSKAAVANYERMGGRSPLLDLTTQQAQALEAALGDIGAKCFIAMRYWHPFAAETVKQVKAYAPDRILLLPLYPQFSTTTTGSSIRDWHEQAAKGGLVAPTTSLCCFYDDADYAAAIAKLVDEEIA
;
A
#
# COMPACT_ATOMS: atom_id res chain seq x y z
N MET A 1 -17.06 13.49 14.60
CA MET A 1 -15.61 13.23 14.75
C MET A 1 -15.09 12.74 13.41
N LYS A 2 -14.18 13.47 12.78
CA LYS A 2 -13.62 13.15 11.46
C LYS A 2 -12.51 12.11 11.58
N THR A 3 -12.66 10.98 10.90
CA THR A 3 -11.67 9.91 10.88
C THR A 3 -11.07 9.78 9.49
N ALA A 4 -9.75 9.89 9.36
CA ALA A 4 -9.06 9.51 8.12
C ALA A 4 -8.61 8.05 8.22
N ILE A 5 -9.05 7.21 7.29
CA ILE A 5 -8.63 5.81 7.19
C ILE A 5 -7.60 5.70 6.07
N ILE A 6 -6.39 5.24 6.37
CA ILE A 6 -5.29 5.16 5.41
C ILE A 6 -5.10 3.70 5.00
N LEU A 7 -5.53 3.35 3.80
CA LEU A 7 -5.34 2.03 3.23
C LEU A 7 -3.90 1.92 2.73
N PHE A 8 -3.12 0.99 3.29
CA PHE A 8 -1.77 0.72 2.81
C PHE A 8 -1.72 -0.52 1.94
N ASN A 9 -1.01 -0.40 0.83
CA ASN A 9 -0.60 -1.54 0.02
C ASN A 9 0.76 -1.28 -0.63
N LEU A 10 1.26 -2.26 -1.38
CA LEU A 10 2.58 -2.24 -1.99
C LEU A 10 2.65 -1.16 -3.08
N GLY A 11 1.54 -0.95 -3.77
CA GLY A 11 1.46 -0.25 -5.03
C GLY A 11 1.83 -1.16 -6.19
N GLY A 12 1.72 -0.64 -7.39
CA GLY A 12 2.16 -1.34 -8.59
C GLY A 12 2.22 -0.38 -9.77
N PRO A 13 3.04 -0.69 -10.78
CA PRO A 13 3.22 0.17 -11.94
C PRO A 13 1.90 0.29 -12.71
N ASP A 14 1.57 1.51 -13.11
CA ASP A 14 0.39 1.91 -13.88
C ASP A 14 0.59 1.79 -15.40
N GLU A 15 1.84 1.69 -15.84
CA GLU A 15 2.23 1.51 -17.24
C GLU A 15 3.53 0.69 -17.37
N PRO A 16 3.83 0.12 -18.56
CA PRO A 16 5.03 -0.70 -18.76
C PRO A 16 6.35 0.01 -18.39
N GLU A 17 6.45 1.31 -18.69
CA GLU A 17 7.61 2.15 -18.44
C GLU A 17 7.86 2.33 -16.93
N ALA A 18 6.79 2.32 -16.13
CA ALA A 18 6.80 2.44 -14.68
C ALA A 18 7.33 1.19 -13.96
N ILE A 19 7.39 0.02 -14.63
CA ILE A 19 7.80 -1.25 -14.03
C ILE A 19 9.22 -1.18 -13.46
N LYS A 20 10.16 -0.59 -14.21
CA LYS A 20 11.56 -0.49 -13.76
C LYS A 20 11.71 0.52 -12.60
N PRO A 21 11.19 1.76 -12.69
CA PRO A 21 11.16 2.69 -11.55
C PRO A 21 10.53 2.11 -10.28
N PHE A 22 9.37 1.47 -10.40
CA PHE A 22 8.70 0.79 -9.28
C PHE A 22 9.60 -0.24 -8.60
N ARG A 23 10.28 -1.09 -9.39
CA ARG A 23 11.19 -2.10 -8.86
C ARG A 23 12.43 -1.48 -8.21
N VAL A 24 12.95 -0.38 -8.75
CA VAL A 24 14.03 0.37 -8.10
C VAL A 24 13.58 0.87 -6.74
N ASN A 25 12.36 1.41 -6.60
CA ASN A 25 11.82 1.84 -5.32
C ASN A 25 11.71 0.66 -4.33
N LEU A 26 11.16 -0.48 -4.78
CA LEU A 26 11.03 -1.71 -3.98
C LEU A 26 12.39 -2.19 -3.42
N PHE A 27 13.40 -2.34 -4.28
CA PHE A 27 14.71 -2.85 -3.85
C PHE A 27 15.57 -1.80 -3.13
N SER A 28 15.20 -0.52 -3.21
CA SER A 28 15.87 0.55 -2.45
C SER A 28 15.42 0.61 -0.99
N ASP A 29 14.41 -0.16 -0.59
CA ASP A 29 13.89 -0.19 0.77
C ASP A 29 14.83 -0.98 1.71
N PRO A 30 15.28 -0.40 2.84
CA PRO A 30 16.01 -1.13 3.88
C PRO A 30 15.28 -2.35 4.45
N ALA A 31 13.94 -2.35 4.41
CA ALA A 31 13.14 -3.47 4.88
C ALA A 31 13.26 -4.68 3.92
N ILE A 32 13.49 -4.44 2.63
CA ILE A 32 13.62 -5.49 1.60
C ILE A 32 15.07 -5.94 1.46
N ILE A 33 16.01 -5.00 1.30
CA ILE A 33 17.44 -5.31 1.21
C ILE A 33 18.16 -4.67 2.39
N ARG A 34 18.63 -5.50 3.32
CA ARG A 34 19.41 -5.08 4.49
C ARG A 34 20.88 -4.86 4.11
N ALA A 35 21.15 -3.78 3.40
CA ALA A 35 22.50 -3.34 3.04
C ALA A 35 22.70 -1.83 3.32
N PRO A 36 23.96 -1.35 3.49
CA PRO A 36 24.27 0.07 3.58
C PRO A 36 23.73 0.86 2.38
N ILE A 37 23.36 2.14 2.60
CA ILE A 37 22.63 2.96 1.63
C ILE A 37 23.27 2.98 0.23
N PHE A 38 24.60 3.16 0.16
CA PHE A 38 25.33 3.22 -1.11
C PHE A 38 25.31 1.88 -1.85
N ILE A 39 25.54 0.78 -1.13
CA ILE A 39 25.51 -0.58 -1.70
C ILE A 39 24.10 -0.92 -2.18
N ARG A 40 23.09 -0.61 -1.36
CA ARG A 40 21.69 -0.87 -1.71
C ARG A 40 21.24 -0.09 -2.93
N PHE A 41 21.63 1.18 -3.07
CA PHE A 41 21.28 1.99 -4.24
C PHE A 41 21.76 1.36 -5.55
N TRP A 42 23.01 0.93 -5.62
CA TRP A 42 23.56 0.25 -6.80
C TRP A 42 22.92 -1.11 -7.02
N LEU A 43 22.77 -1.90 -5.96
CA LEU A 43 22.15 -3.23 -6.01
C LEU A 43 20.70 -3.17 -6.49
N ALA A 44 19.90 -2.21 -6.02
CA ALA A 44 18.52 -2.01 -6.44
C ALA A 44 18.42 -1.76 -7.95
N ARG A 45 19.31 -0.93 -8.51
CA ARG A 45 19.35 -0.65 -9.95
C ARG A 45 19.79 -1.87 -10.77
N LEU A 46 20.75 -2.64 -10.27
CA LEU A 46 21.23 -3.87 -10.93
C LEU A 46 20.17 -4.97 -10.92
N ILE A 47 19.50 -5.21 -9.79
CA ILE A 47 18.40 -6.17 -9.68
C ILE A 47 17.23 -5.73 -10.56
N ALA A 48 16.86 -4.45 -10.50
CA ALA A 48 15.81 -3.92 -11.36
C ALA A 48 16.16 -4.11 -12.85
N ALA A 49 17.38 -3.83 -13.29
CA ALA A 49 17.78 -4.00 -14.68
C ALA A 49 17.82 -5.47 -15.14
N SER A 50 18.40 -6.37 -14.33
CA SER A 50 18.63 -7.77 -14.71
C SER A 50 17.34 -8.57 -14.95
N SER A 51 16.27 -8.25 -14.23
CA SER A 51 14.97 -8.97 -14.32
C SER A 51 13.84 -8.11 -14.91
N SER A 52 14.17 -6.98 -15.56
CA SER A 52 13.17 -6.14 -16.22
C SER A 52 12.35 -6.90 -17.26
N LYS A 53 12.97 -7.70 -18.13
CA LYS A 53 12.26 -8.42 -19.22
C LYS A 53 11.19 -9.39 -18.69
N ALA A 54 11.55 -10.19 -17.68
CA ALA A 54 10.61 -11.12 -17.06
C ALA A 54 9.47 -10.40 -16.32
N ALA A 55 9.79 -9.31 -15.63
CA ALA A 55 8.77 -8.50 -14.96
C ALA A 55 7.79 -7.87 -15.97
N VAL A 56 8.31 -7.29 -17.06
CA VAL A 56 7.49 -6.71 -18.14
C VAL A 56 6.55 -7.75 -18.73
N ALA A 57 7.07 -8.93 -19.09
CA ALA A 57 6.24 -10.00 -19.64
C ALA A 57 5.11 -10.44 -18.70
N ASN A 58 5.33 -10.42 -17.38
CA ASN A 58 4.28 -10.73 -16.41
C ASN A 58 3.21 -9.64 -16.35
N TYR A 59 3.60 -8.36 -16.38
CA TYR A 59 2.64 -7.26 -16.43
C TYR A 59 1.88 -7.21 -17.76
N GLU A 60 2.52 -7.51 -18.88
CA GLU A 60 1.86 -7.62 -20.19
C GLU A 60 0.73 -8.67 -20.18
N ARG A 61 0.94 -9.82 -19.52
CA ARG A 61 -0.10 -10.84 -19.33
C ARG A 61 -1.30 -10.35 -18.52
N MET A 62 -1.13 -9.28 -17.73
CA MET A 62 -2.18 -8.65 -16.93
C MET A 62 -2.74 -7.37 -17.59
N GLY A 63 -2.42 -7.11 -18.86
CA GLY A 63 -2.86 -5.90 -19.56
C GLY A 63 -1.90 -4.71 -19.45
N GLY A 64 -0.64 -4.95 -19.10
CA GLY A 64 0.44 -3.96 -19.13
C GLY A 64 0.59 -3.11 -17.86
N ARG A 65 -0.31 -3.28 -16.88
CA ARG A 65 -0.31 -2.52 -15.61
C ARG A 65 -0.80 -3.34 -14.43
N SER A 66 -0.52 -2.88 -13.22
CA SER A 66 -1.03 -3.48 -11.98
C SER A 66 -2.48 -3.05 -11.73
N PRO A 67 -3.42 -3.98 -11.49
CA PRO A 67 -4.80 -3.64 -11.13
C PRO A 67 -4.92 -3.19 -9.65
N LEU A 68 -3.81 -3.25 -8.88
CA LEU A 68 -3.85 -3.14 -7.43
C LEU A 68 -4.43 -1.81 -6.93
N LEU A 69 -4.09 -0.69 -7.57
CA LEU A 69 -4.60 0.63 -7.18
C LEU A 69 -6.10 0.75 -7.47
N ASP A 70 -6.56 0.25 -8.62
CA ASP A 70 -7.97 0.28 -9.01
C ASP A 70 -8.81 -0.56 -8.03
N LEU A 71 -8.34 -1.76 -7.68
CA LEU A 71 -8.99 -2.63 -6.69
C LEU A 71 -8.99 -2.01 -5.29
N THR A 72 -7.87 -1.41 -4.88
CA THR A 72 -7.77 -0.71 -3.58
C THR A 72 -8.72 0.49 -3.54
N THR A 73 -8.91 1.18 -4.66
CA THR A 73 -9.85 2.31 -4.78
C THR A 73 -11.30 1.84 -4.64
N GLN A 74 -11.66 0.72 -5.28
CA GLN A 74 -12.99 0.12 -5.12
C GLN A 74 -13.24 -0.32 -3.67
N GLN A 75 -12.24 -0.93 -3.02
CA GLN A 75 -12.32 -1.30 -1.60
C GLN A 75 -12.49 -0.07 -0.70
N ALA A 76 -11.74 1.02 -0.95
CA ALA A 76 -11.88 2.26 -0.20
C ALA A 76 -13.29 2.85 -0.31
N GLN A 77 -13.85 2.89 -1.52
CA GLN A 77 -15.22 3.39 -1.76
C GLN A 77 -16.27 2.51 -1.09
N ALA A 78 -16.13 1.18 -1.19
CA ALA A 78 -17.04 0.24 -0.54
C ALA A 78 -16.98 0.37 0.99
N LEU A 79 -15.78 0.56 1.55
CA LEU A 79 -15.59 0.79 2.98
C LEU A 79 -16.22 2.11 3.44
N GLU A 80 -16.01 3.21 2.70
CA GLU A 80 -16.68 4.49 3.00
C GLU A 80 -18.20 4.34 2.98
N ALA A 81 -18.76 3.67 1.97
CA ALA A 81 -20.19 3.43 1.87
C ALA A 81 -20.72 2.58 3.04
N ALA A 82 -19.99 1.53 3.44
CA ALA A 82 -20.37 0.66 4.55
C ALA A 82 -20.32 1.36 5.91
N LEU A 83 -19.40 2.31 6.08
CA LEU A 83 -19.27 3.11 7.30
C LEU A 83 -20.34 4.20 7.43
N GLY A 84 -20.95 4.62 6.31
CA GLY A 84 -22.03 5.61 6.29
C GLY A 84 -21.64 6.96 6.92
N ASP A 85 -22.55 7.54 7.71
CA ASP A 85 -22.42 8.91 8.21
C ASP A 85 -21.50 9.08 9.44
N ILE A 86 -20.71 8.07 9.81
CA ILE A 86 -19.83 8.15 11.00
C ILE A 86 -18.66 9.14 10.84
N GLY A 87 -18.58 9.85 9.71
CA GLY A 87 -17.56 10.86 9.44
C GLY A 87 -16.19 10.26 9.13
N ALA A 88 -16.15 9.13 8.43
CA ALA A 88 -14.92 8.50 7.96
C ALA A 88 -14.63 8.85 6.50
N LYS A 89 -13.35 9.05 6.16
CA LYS A 89 -12.88 9.18 4.78
C LYS A 89 -11.65 8.33 4.57
N CYS A 90 -11.64 7.53 3.51
CA CYS A 90 -10.55 6.68 3.10
C CYS A 90 -9.57 7.44 2.22
N PHE A 91 -8.28 7.13 2.42
CA PHE A 91 -7.17 7.61 1.63
C PHE A 91 -6.25 6.43 1.34
N ILE A 92 -5.56 6.46 0.22
CA ILE A 92 -4.67 5.37 -0.20
C ILE A 92 -3.24 5.86 -0.10
N ALA A 93 -2.36 5.04 0.47
CA ALA A 93 -0.93 5.27 0.46
C ALA A 93 -0.21 3.98 0.06
N MET A 94 0.48 4.05 -1.06
CA MET A 94 1.24 2.95 -1.64
C MET A 94 2.71 3.07 -1.26
N ARG A 95 3.36 1.93 -1.02
CA ARG A 95 4.72 1.91 -0.50
C ARG A 95 5.78 2.21 -1.56
N TYR A 96 5.62 1.68 -2.78
CA TYR A 96 6.65 1.74 -3.83
C TYR A 96 6.18 2.35 -5.15
N TRP A 97 4.89 2.70 -5.24
CA TRP A 97 4.32 3.45 -6.37
C TRP A 97 3.36 4.52 -5.88
N HIS A 98 2.85 5.34 -6.78
CA HIS A 98 1.86 6.37 -6.46
C HIS A 98 0.49 5.76 -6.08
N PRO A 99 -0.33 6.45 -5.25
CA PRO A 99 0.03 7.64 -4.47
C PRO A 99 0.94 7.29 -3.29
N PHE A 100 2.09 7.95 -3.19
CA PHE A 100 3.02 7.75 -2.08
C PHE A 100 2.50 8.38 -0.79
N ALA A 101 2.98 7.90 0.36
CA ALA A 101 2.62 8.44 1.66
C ALA A 101 2.79 9.97 1.74
N ALA A 102 3.82 10.55 1.12
CA ALA A 102 4.05 11.99 1.07
C ALA A 102 2.94 12.76 0.34
N GLU A 103 2.35 12.19 -0.70
CA GLU A 103 1.22 12.77 -1.43
C GLU A 103 -0.06 12.64 -0.62
N THR A 104 -0.30 11.47 -0.06
CA THR A 104 -1.47 11.16 0.76
C THR A 104 -1.52 12.01 2.03
N VAL A 105 -0.38 12.23 2.69
CA VAL A 105 -0.29 13.11 3.87
C VAL A 105 -0.80 14.52 3.57
N LYS A 106 -0.50 15.08 2.39
CA LYS A 106 -1.01 16.41 2.00
C LYS A 106 -2.53 16.42 1.91
N GLN A 107 -3.12 15.38 1.33
CA GLN A 107 -4.57 15.24 1.20
C GLN A 107 -5.24 15.06 2.56
N VAL A 108 -4.66 14.24 3.43
CA VAL A 108 -5.18 14.00 4.79
C VAL A 108 -5.06 15.25 5.64
N LYS A 109 -3.97 16.01 5.50
CA LYS A 109 -3.81 17.30 6.18
C LYS A 109 -4.88 18.30 5.74
N ALA A 110 -5.18 18.37 4.45
CA ALA A 110 -6.25 19.23 3.92
C ALA A 110 -7.64 18.81 4.41
N TYR A 111 -7.86 17.52 4.66
CA TYR A 111 -9.10 17.00 5.23
C TYR A 111 -9.30 17.36 6.72
N ALA A 112 -8.20 17.64 7.44
CA ALA A 112 -8.18 18.01 8.85
C ALA A 112 -8.95 17.03 9.75
N PRO A 113 -8.52 15.75 9.84
CA PRO A 113 -9.17 14.75 10.68
C PRO A 113 -8.90 14.96 12.17
N ASP A 114 -9.84 14.54 13.00
CA ASP A 114 -9.66 14.47 14.46
C ASP A 114 -8.77 13.28 14.85
N ARG A 115 -8.78 12.21 14.03
CA ARG A 115 -7.96 11.00 14.21
C ARG A 115 -7.65 10.29 12.90
N ILE A 116 -6.56 9.54 12.88
CA ILE A 116 -6.10 8.76 11.75
C ILE A 116 -6.06 7.28 12.14
N LEU A 117 -6.67 6.43 11.33
CA LEU A 117 -6.56 4.97 11.41
C LEU A 117 -5.71 4.48 10.24
N LEU A 118 -4.61 3.81 10.53
CA LEU A 118 -3.82 3.12 9.53
C LEU A 118 -4.36 1.71 9.33
N LEU A 119 -4.76 1.39 8.10
CA LEU A 119 -5.37 0.12 7.70
C LEU A 119 -4.49 -0.56 6.64
N PRO A 120 -3.54 -1.41 7.05
CA PRO A 120 -2.77 -2.22 6.12
C PRO A 120 -3.67 -3.26 5.44
N LEU A 121 -3.63 -3.38 4.11
CA LEU A 121 -4.38 -4.41 3.38
C LEU A 121 -3.66 -5.77 3.34
N TYR A 122 -2.82 -6.01 4.35
CA TYR A 122 -2.13 -7.28 4.57
C TYR A 122 -2.72 -7.91 5.85
N PRO A 123 -3.51 -8.99 5.74
CA PRO A 123 -4.09 -9.65 6.91
C PRO A 123 -3.02 -10.17 7.87
N GLN A 124 -1.92 -10.69 7.32
CA GLN A 124 -0.74 -11.13 8.07
C GLN A 124 0.29 -10.00 8.15
N PHE A 125 0.80 -9.73 9.35
CA PHE A 125 1.86 -8.75 9.52
C PHE A 125 3.20 -9.26 8.99
N SER A 126 3.90 -8.40 8.25
CA SER A 126 5.33 -8.53 7.99
C SER A 126 6.05 -7.21 8.19
N THR A 127 7.29 -7.30 8.66
CA THR A 127 8.20 -6.15 8.75
C THR A 127 8.54 -5.55 7.39
N THR A 128 8.42 -6.34 6.32
CA THR A 128 8.70 -5.95 4.93
C THR A 128 7.50 -5.33 4.22
N THR A 129 6.28 -5.48 4.78
CA THR A 129 5.04 -4.91 4.22
C THR A 129 4.47 -3.87 5.18
N THR A 130 3.55 -4.27 6.06
CA THR A 130 2.88 -3.42 7.06
C THR A 130 3.86 -2.58 7.87
N GLY A 131 4.93 -3.21 8.38
CA GLY A 131 5.95 -2.50 9.16
C GLY A 131 6.71 -1.45 8.35
N SER A 132 6.94 -1.69 7.05
CA SER A 132 7.59 -0.71 6.17
C SER A 132 6.66 0.46 5.85
N SER A 133 5.40 0.20 5.52
CA SER A 133 4.39 1.23 5.21
C SER A 133 4.07 2.13 6.40
N ILE A 134 3.89 1.57 7.60
CA ILE A 134 3.62 2.35 8.82
C ILE A 134 4.79 3.28 9.14
N ARG A 135 6.03 2.80 9.02
CA ARG A 135 7.22 3.61 9.26
C ARG A 135 7.34 4.76 8.24
N ASP A 136 7.16 4.47 6.95
CA ASP A 136 7.16 5.51 5.92
C ASP A 136 6.06 6.54 6.18
N TRP A 137 4.85 6.11 6.53
CA TRP A 137 3.76 7.02 6.90
C TRP A 137 4.13 7.96 8.04
N HIS A 138 4.66 7.44 9.15
CA HIS A 138 5.05 8.29 10.28
C HIS A 138 6.15 9.29 9.90
N GLU A 139 7.13 8.87 9.09
CA GLU A 139 8.17 9.76 8.59
C GLU A 139 7.58 10.89 7.71
N GLN A 140 6.70 10.55 6.76
CA GLN A 140 6.09 11.56 5.89
C GLN A 140 5.09 12.44 6.64
N ALA A 141 4.33 11.90 7.60
CA ALA A 141 3.40 12.65 8.43
C ALA A 141 4.15 13.68 9.29
N ALA A 142 5.29 13.30 9.88
CA ALA A 142 6.15 14.20 10.63
C ALA A 142 6.71 15.32 9.73
N LYS A 143 7.26 14.96 8.54
CA LYS A 143 7.74 15.96 7.56
C LYS A 143 6.64 16.89 7.06
N GLY A 144 5.43 16.37 6.89
CA GLY A 144 4.25 17.14 6.48
C GLY A 144 3.59 17.95 7.59
N GLY A 145 4.04 17.82 8.84
CA GLY A 145 3.42 18.46 10.01
C GLY A 145 1.97 18.02 10.23
N LEU A 146 1.66 16.74 10.00
CA LEU A 146 0.37 16.13 10.30
C LEU A 146 0.40 15.58 11.73
N VAL A 147 -0.36 16.21 12.63
CA VAL A 147 -0.27 15.99 14.09
C VAL A 147 -1.47 15.24 14.69
N ALA A 148 -2.43 14.83 13.87
CA ALA A 148 -3.63 14.15 14.36
C ALA A 148 -3.26 12.79 15.02
N PRO A 149 -3.90 12.42 16.15
CA PRO A 149 -3.72 11.12 16.80
C PRO A 149 -3.84 9.98 15.78
N THR A 150 -2.80 9.16 15.69
CA THR A 150 -2.71 8.07 14.70
C THR A 150 -2.67 6.73 15.42
N THR A 151 -3.54 5.80 15.02
CA THR A 151 -3.57 4.42 15.50
C THR A 151 -3.47 3.48 14.31
N SER A 152 -2.81 2.34 14.49
CA SER A 152 -2.68 1.33 13.45
C SER A 152 -3.50 0.10 13.79
N LEU A 153 -4.30 -0.38 12.84
CA LEU A 153 -4.87 -1.71 12.93
C LEU A 153 -3.75 -2.73 12.72
N CYS A 154 -3.57 -3.64 13.67
CA CYS A 154 -2.81 -4.86 13.44
C CYS A 154 -3.77 -5.90 12.88
N CYS A 155 -3.25 -6.67 11.93
CA CYS A 155 -3.44 -8.10 11.77
C CYS A 155 -4.88 -8.62 11.96
N PHE A 156 -5.47 -9.06 10.85
CA PHE A 156 -6.84 -9.57 10.78
C PHE A 156 -6.88 -10.89 9.98
N TYR A 157 -5.83 -11.69 10.08
CA TYR A 157 -5.73 -12.97 9.35
C TYR A 157 -6.69 -14.04 9.88
N ASP A 158 -7.11 -13.92 11.14
CA ASP A 158 -8.03 -14.79 11.86
C ASP A 158 -9.44 -14.18 11.98
N ASP A 159 -9.69 -13.06 11.30
CA ASP A 159 -11.01 -12.47 11.21
C ASP A 159 -11.98 -13.42 10.48
N ALA A 160 -13.14 -13.65 11.09
CA ALA A 160 -14.10 -14.64 10.61
C ALA A 160 -14.69 -14.26 9.25
N ASP A 161 -14.94 -12.97 9.01
CA ASP A 161 -15.50 -12.48 7.75
C ASP A 161 -14.44 -12.53 6.63
N TYR A 162 -13.17 -12.22 6.95
CA TYR A 162 -12.05 -12.43 6.03
C TYR A 162 -11.91 -13.91 5.64
N ALA A 163 -11.91 -14.81 6.63
CA ALA A 163 -11.81 -16.25 6.39
C ALA A 163 -12.99 -16.77 5.53
N ALA A 164 -14.21 -16.33 5.82
CA ALA A 164 -15.39 -16.68 5.05
C ALA A 164 -15.33 -16.16 3.60
N ALA A 165 -14.84 -14.94 3.38
CA ALA A 165 -14.66 -14.38 2.05
C ALA A 165 -13.65 -15.18 1.21
N ILE A 166 -12.53 -15.61 1.81
CA ILE A 166 -11.54 -16.45 1.13
C ILE A 166 -12.11 -17.86 0.86
N ALA A 167 -12.80 -18.47 1.83
CA ALA A 167 -13.43 -19.79 1.63
C ALA A 167 -14.42 -19.77 0.46
N LYS A 168 -15.25 -18.72 0.37
CA LYS A 168 -16.20 -18.54 -0.73
C LYS A 168 -15.53 -18.52 -2.10
N LEU A 169 -14.39 -17.84 -2.25
CA LEU A 169 -13.65 -17.81 -3.52
C LEU A 169 -13.09 -19.19 -3.90
N VAL A 170 -12.70 -20.00 -2.91
CA VAL A 170 -12.23 -21.37 -3.15
C VAL A 170 -13.39 -22.27 -3.57
N ASP A 171 -14.53 -22.15 -2.89
CA ASP A 171 -15.74 -22.93 -3.21
C ASP A 171 -16.24 -22.62 -4.63
N GLU A 172 -16.20 -21.35 -5.06
CA GLU A 172 -16.60 -20.92 -6.41
C GLU A 172 -15.70 -21.50 -7.52
N GLU A 173 -14.43 -21.77 -7.25
CA GLU A 173 -13.47 -22.30 -8.25
C GLU A 173 -13.48 -23.84 -8.31
N ILE A 174 -13.88 -24.51 -7.23
CA ILE A 174 -13.94 -25.98 -7.17
C ILE A 174 -15.29 -26.52 -7.68
N ALA A 175 -16.35 -25.70 -7.68
CA ALA A 175 -17.68 -26.05 -8.16
C ALA A 175 -17.75 -26.18 -9.69
#